data_AF-A0A2D0AYS0-F1
#
_entry.id   AF-A0A2D0AYS0-F1
#
_cell.length_a   1.000
_cell.length_b   1.000
_cell.length_c   1.000
_cell.angle_alpha   90.00
_cell.angle_beta   90.00
_cell.angle_gamma   90.00
#
_symmetry.space_group_name_H-M   'P 1'
#
loop_
_entity.id
_entity.type
_entity.pdbx_description
1 polymer ?
#
loop_
_entity_poly.entity_id
_entity_poly.type
_entity_poly.pdbx_seq_one_letter_code
_entity_poly.pdbx_strand_id
1 'polypeptide(L)' 'MSNINSPKYSAEDMGRSRECEAVCKTAITDVVRRAVAAGWREEEIALHLADAAENYVMYLATKAKRKVMAANNN' A
#
# COMPACT_ATOMS: atom_id res chain seq x y z
N MET A 1 -16.94 -1.41 -4.12
CA MET A 1 -15.54 -0.97 -3.98
C MET A 1 -15.38 -0.52 -2.55
N SER A 2 -14.47 -1.14 -1.80
CA SER A 2 -14.11 -0.70 -0.46
C SER A 2 -13.50 0.70 -0.52
N ASN A 3 -14.12 1.65 0.19
CA ASN A 3 -13.59 3.00 0.33
C ASN A 3 -12.51 3.00 1.41
N ILE A 4 -11.34 3.56 1.07
CA ILE A 4 -10.28 3.83 2.05
C ILE A 4 -10.59 5.19 2.68
N ASN A 5 -11.05 5.15 3.93
CA ASN A 5 -11.39 6.35 4.69
C ASN A 5 -10.22 6.79 5.57
N SER A 6 -10.24 8.04 6.02
CA SER A 6 -9.30 8.53 7.03
C SER A 6 -9.37 7.67 8.30
N PRO A 7 -8.22 7.23 8.86
CA PRO A 7 -8.23 6.49 10.12
C PRO A 7 -8.80 7.36 11.24
N LYS A 8 -9.54 6.74 12.15
CA LYS A 8 -10.13 7.39 13.33
C LYS A 8 -9.05 7.76 14.35
N TYR A 9 -8.00 6.95 14.45
CA TYR A 9 -6.92 7.13 15.41
C TYR A 9 -5.82 8.06 14.88
N SER A 10 -5.18 8.83 15.75
CA SER A 10 -4.05 9.71 15.39
C SER A 10 -2.81 8.90 15.00
N ALA A 11 -1.84 9.55 14.36
CA ALA A 11 -0.64 8.89 13.88
C ALA A 11 0.21 8.26 15.01
N GLU A 12 0.17 8.82 16.23
CA GLU A 12 0.90 8.29 17.38
C GLU A 12 0.19 7.13 18.09
N ASP A 13 -1.08 6.88 17.78
CA ASP A 13 -1.89 5.86 18.46
C ASP A 13 -1.58 4.46 17.91
N MET A 14 -1.23 3.54 18.81
CA MET A 14 -0.94 2.14 18.47
C MET A 14 -2.14 1.40 17.85
N GLY A 15 -3.38 1.85 18.10
CA GLY A 15 -4.60 1.34 17.49
C GLY A 15 -4.74 1.67 16.01
N ARG A 16 -4.07 2.73 15.52
CA ARG A 16 -4.14 3.16 14.11
C ARG A 16 -3.60 2.10 13.16
N SER A 17 -2.53 1.39 13.55
CA SER A 17 -1.92 0.35 12.71
C SER A 17 -2.93 -0.75 12.36
N ARG A 18 -3.67 -1.25 13.36
CA ARG A 18 -4.69 -2.28 13.18
C ARG A 18 -5.88 -1.80 12.35
N GLU A 19 -6.31 -0.56 12.53
CA GLU A 19 -7.38 0.04 11.72
C GLU A 19 -6.98 0.12 10.25
N CYS A 20 -5.79 0.66 9.96
CA CYS A 20 -5.26 0.74 8.60
C CYS A 20 -5.11 -0.65 7.97
N GLU A 21 -4.59 -1.62 8.72
CA GLU A 21 -4.44 -3.01 8.25
C GLU A 21 -5.79 -3.62 7.85
N ALA A 22 -6.81 -3.46 8.70
CA ALA A 22 -8.15 -3.99 8.43
C ALA A 22 -8.75 -3.40 7.13
N VAL A 23 -8.67 -2.07 6.98
CA VAL A 23 -9.16 -1.38 5.77
C VAL A 23 -8.39 -1.81 4.53
N CYS A 24 -7.06 -1.91 4.61
CA CYS A 24 -6.22 -2.40 3.51
C CYS A 24 -6.60 -3.82 3.11
N LYS A 25 -6.78 -4.73 4.08
CA LYS A 25 -7.16 -6.12 3.81
C LYS A 25 -8.49 -6.20 3.06
N THR A 26 -9.50 -5.44 3.47
CA THR A 26 -10.80 -5.39 2.78
C THR A 26 -10.65 -4.86 1.36
N ALA A 27 -9.90 -3.76 1.17
CA ALA A 27 -9.67 -3.18 -0.15
C ALA A 27 -8.94 -4.12 -1.11
N ILE A 28 -7.90 -4.80 -0.64
CA ILE A 28 -7.16 -5.80 -1.43
C ILE A 28 -8.07 -6.98 -1.79
N THR A 29 -8.87 -7.48 -0.85
CA THR A 29 -9.82 -8.56 -1.10
C THR A 29 -10.81 -8.21 -2.21
N ASP A 30 -11.32 -6.97 -2.22
CA ASP A 30 -12.20 -6.46 -3.27
C ASP A 30 -11.51 -6.34 -4.63
N VAL A 31 -10.21 -6.04 -4.66
CA VAL A 31 -9.42 -6.01 -5.90
C VAL A 31 -9.26 -7.42 -6.45
N VAL A 32 -8.83 -8.37 -5.60
CA VAL A 32 -8.64 -9.77 -5.99
C VAL A 32 -9.94 -10.36 -6.54
N ARG A 33 -11.06 -10.18 -5.83
CA ARG A 33 -12.37 -10.66 -6.29
C ARG A 33 -12.76 -10.13 -7.67
N ARG A 34 -12.47 -8.86 -7.95
CA ARG A 34 -12.77 -8.26 -9.27
C ARG A 34 -11.86 -8.78 -10.37
N ALA A 35 -10.57 -9.00 -10.08
CA ALA A 35 -9.64 -9.59 -11.04
C ALA A 35 -10.05 -11.03 -11.39
N VAL A 36 -10.39 -11.84 -10.39
CA VAL A 36 -10.90 -13.20 -10.59
C VAL A 36 -12.21 -13.20 -11.37
N ALA A 37 -13.15 -12.30 -11.05
CA ALA A 37 -14.39 -12.16 -11.82
C ALA A 37 -14.15 -11.72 -13.28
N ALA A 38 -13.01 -11.08 -13.57
CA ALA A 38 -12.58 -10.74 -14.92
C ALA A 38 -11.81 -11.87 -15.63
N GLY A 39 -11.67 -13.05 -15.00
CA GLY A 39 -11.06 -14.24 -15.57
C GLY A 39 -9.59 -14.46 -15.22
N TRP A 40 -9.03 -13.68 -14.29
CA TRP A 40 -7.64 -13.85 -13.86
C TRP A 40 -7.54 -15.01 -12.87
N ARG A 41 -6.39 -15.69 -12.82
CA ARG A 41 -6.10 -16.64 -11.74
C ARG A 41 -5.75 -15.89 -10.46
N GLU A 42 -6.08 -16.48 -9.31
CA GLU A 42 -5.78 -15.88 -8.01
C GLU A 42 -4.28 -15.65 -7.80
N GLU A 43 -3.44 -16.58 -8.27
CA GLU A 43 -1.99 -16.49 -8.17
C GLU A 43 -1.40 -15.35 -9.03
N GLU A 44 -1.99 -15.10 -10.20
CA GLU A 44 -1.53 -14.02 -11.10
C GLU A 44 -1.75 -12.65 -10.45
N ILE A 45 -2.96 -12.39 -9.93
CA ILE A 45 -3.24 -11.12 -9.26
C ILE A 45 -2.45 -10.98 -7.95
N ALA A 46 -2.23 -12.06 -7.21
CA ALA A 46 -1.43 -12.04 -5.99
C ALA A 46 0.02 -11.61 -6.27
N LEU A 47 0.64 -12.17 -7.32
CA LEU A 47 2.00 -11.82 -7.73
C LEU A 47 2.09 -10.34 -8.14
N HIS A 48 1.19 -9.88 -8.99
CA HIS A 48 1.19 -8.48 -9.43
C HIS A 48 0.93 -7.48 -8.30
N LEU A 49 0.10 -7.83 -7.32
CA LEU A 49 -0.12 -7.01 -6.13
C LEU A 49 1.14 -6.93 -5.27
N ALA A 50 1.87 -8.02 -5.09
CA ALA A 50 3.13 -8.05 -4.36
C ALA A 50 4.18 -7.15 -5.03
N ASP A 51 4.36 -7.31 -6.34
CA ASP A 51 5.29 -6.48 -7.13
C ASP A 51 4.94 -4.99 -7.05
N ALA A 52 3.65 -4.64 -7.18
CA ALA A 52 3.21 -3.26 -7.11
C ALA A 52 3.45 -2.64 -5.72
N ALA A 53 3.20 -3.40 -4.65
CA ALA A 53 3.44 -2.97 -3.29
C ALA A 53 4.94 -2.76 -3.02
N GLU A 54 5.78 -3.71 -3.42
CA GLU A 54 7.24 -3.62 -3.27
C GLU A 54 7.79 -2.41 -4.03
N ASN A 55 7.42 -2.24 -5.30
CA ASN A 55 7.86 -1.09 -6.10
C ASN A 55 7.50 0.24 -5.45
N TYR A 56 6.31 0.36 -4.85
CA TYR A 56 5.91 1.58 -4.15
C TYR A 56 6.72 1.83 -2.87
N VAL A 57 7.02 0.77 -2.10
CA VAL A 57 7.90 0.86 -0.93
C VAL A 57 9.30 1.33 -1.35
N MET A 58 9.85 0.79 -2.43
CA MET A 58 11.14 1.20 -2.99
C MET A 58 11.12 2.65 -3.47
N TYR A 59 10.04 3.08 -4.12
CA TYR A 59 9.82 4.49 -4.46
C TYR A 59 9.83 5.40 -3.23
N LEU A 60 9.14 5.04 -2.14
CA LEU A 60 9.15 5.82 -0.91
C LEU A 60 10.54 5.89 -0.27
N ALA A 61 11.26 4.77 -0.23
CA ALA A 61 12.61 4.70 0.31
C ALA A 61 13.60 5.58 -0.49
N THR A 62 13.51 5.58 -1.82
CA THR A 62 14.35 6.41 -2.70
C THR A 62 13.96 7.90 -2.64
N LYS A 63 12.66 8.22 -2.57
CA LYS A 63 12.18 9.59 -2.38
C LYS A 63 12.66 10.18 -1.06
N ALA A 64 12.66 9.38 0.01
CA ALA A 64 13.22 9.79 1.29
C ALA A 64 14.70 10.17 1.14
N LYS A 65 15.53 9.31 0.52
CA LYS A 65 16.95 9.59 0.25
C LYS A 65 17.19 10.89 -0.53
N ARG A 66 16.36 11.18 -1.54
CA ARG A 66 16.47 12.41 -2.34
C ARG A 66 16.19 13.68 -1.54
N LYS A 67 15.38 13.61 -0.47
CA LYS A 67 15.18 14.74 0.46
C LYS A 67 16.37 14.97 1.39
N VAL A 68 17.21 13.95 1.64
CA VAL A 68 18.37 14.05 2.55
C VAL A 68 19.65 14.47 1.83
N MET A 69 19.74 14.31 0.50
CA MET A 69 20.83 14.91 -0.28
C MET A 69 20.59 16.42 -0.43
N ALA A 70 21.06 17.20 0.54
CA ALA A 70 21.27 18.63 0.36
C ALA A 70 22.27 18.84 -0.80
N ALA A 71 21.93 19.73 -1.73
CA ALA A 71 22.79 20.08 -2.84
C ALA A 71 23.97 20.92 -2.31
N ASN A 72 25.18 20.33 -2.38
CA ASN A 72 26.51 20.88 -2.13
C ASN A 72 26.86 21.35 -0.70
N ASN A 73 27.95 20.78 -0.17
CA ASN A 73 28.99 21.59 0.45
C ASN A 73 30.16 21.62 -0.55
N ASN A 74 30.37 22.78 -1.16
CA ASN A 74 31.52 23.11 -2.02
C ASN A 74 32.48 23.98 -1.20
#